data_AF-A0A183GTW2-F1
#
_entry.id   AF-A0A183GTW2-F1
#
_cell.length_a   1.000
_cell.length_b   1.000
_cell.length_c   1.000
_cell.angle_alpha   90.00
_cell.angle_beta   90.00
_cell.angle_gamma   90.00
#
_symmetry.space_group_name_H-M   'P 1'
#
loop_
_entity.id
_entity.type
_entity.pdbx_description
1 polymer ?
#
loop_
_entity_poly.entity_id
_entity_poly.type
_entity_poly.pdbx_seq_one_letter_code
_entity_poly.pdbx_strand_id
1 'polypeptide(L)'
;MQFSISKIALCCLGLAVGVLRRSAVIGNSYFRRRFMISLQITNEDAAYPWLLDFINTRSARQTRNLSVNTAISQTESGRTAMKISYLPGHGQHFFVHNYRWIKVERQREKQTIQRNGYRTPFETVTLTTLGTDTAFFKNLLEEASQEAVAQVW
;
A
#
# COMPACT_ATOMS: atom_id res chain seq x y z
N MET A 1 33.73 -13.76 -46.14
CA MET A 1 33.37 -14.60 -44.98
C MET A 1 33.03 -13.80 -43.71
N GLN A 2 33.70 -12.66 -43.43
CA GLN A 2 33.49 -11.83 -42.24
C GLN A 2 32.06 -11.29 -42.02
N PHE A 3 31.36 -10.89 -43.08
CA PHE A 3 29.98 -10.35 -42.98
C PHE A 3 28.92 -11.37 -42.51
N SER A 4 29.19 -12.68 -42.61
CA SER A 4 28.26 -13.73 -42.17
C SER A 4 28.34 -13.96 -40.65
N ILE A 5 29.55 -13.90 -40.10
CA ILE A 5 29.81 -14.14 -38.67
C ILE A 5 29.17 -13.05 -37.81
N SER A 6 29.27 -11.77 -38.22
CA SER A 6 28.66 -10.65 -37.49
C SER A 6 27.13 -10.72 -37.44
N LYS A 7 26.49 -11.25 -38.49
CA LYS A 7 25.03 -11.43 -38.53
C LYS A 7 24.57 -12.55 -37.61
N ILE A 8 25.28 -13.67 -37.60
CA ILE A 8 25.00 -14.80 -36.70
C ILE A 8 25.20 -14.36 -35.24
N ALA A 9 26.27 -13.62 -34.95
CA ALA A 9 26.53 -13.09 -33.61
C ALA A 9 25.38 -12.19 -33.12
N LEU A 10 24.88 -11.31 -33.97
CA LEU A 10 23.73 -10.44 -33.64
C LEU A 10 22.45 -11.24 -33.41
N CYS A 11 22.17 -12.25 -34.24
CA CYS A 11 21.02 -13.13 -34.06
C CYS A 11 21.10 -13.91 -32.74
N CYS A 12 22.26 -14.49 -32.40
CA CYS A 12 22.47 -15.20 -31.14
C CYS A 12 22.30 -14.27 -29.93
N LEU A 13 22.82 -13.04 -30.00
CA LEU A 13 22.65 -12.04 -28.95
C LEU A 13 21.17 -11.67 -28.78
N GLY A 14 20.44 -11.48 -29.87
CA GLY A 14 19.00 -11.19 -29.85
C GLY A 14 18.19 -12.32 -29.20
N LEU A 15 18.50 -13.57 -29.54
CA LEU A 15 17.88 -14.74 -28.91
C LEU A 15 18.20 -14.82 -27.41
N ALA A 16 19.46 -14.60 -27.03
CA ALA A 16 19.89 -14.62 -25.63
C ALA A 16 19.16 -13.55 -24.79
N VAL A 17 19.10 -12.30 -25.29
CA VAL A 17 18.37 -11.21 -24.64
C VAL A 17 16.87 -11.52 -24.56
N GLY A 18 16.30 -12.12 -25.61
CA GLY A 18 14.89 -12.55 -25.63
C GLY A 18 14.58 -13.59 -24.55
N VAL A 19 15.42 -14.63 -24.44
CA VAL A 19 15.29 -15.68 -23.41
C VAL A 19 15.48 -15.09 -22.02
N LEU A 20 16.45 -14.20 -21.82
CA LEU A 20 16.69 -13.53 -20.54
C LEU A 20 15.49 -12.66 -20.13
N ARG A 21 14.94 -11.86 -21.04
CA ARG A 21 13.76 -11.04 -20.76
C ARG A 21 12.56 -11.90 -20.37
N ARG A 22 12.32 -13.00 -21.11
CA ARG A 22 11.20 -13.90 -20.84
C ARG A 22 11.36 -14.61 -19.49
N SER A 23 12.55 -15.12 -19.20
CA SER A 23 12.84 -15.76 -17.91
C SER A 23 12.72 -14.78 -16.74
N ALA A 24 13.15 -13.52 -16.89
CA ALA A 24 12.99 -12.49 -15.87
C ALA A 24 11.51 -12.19 -15.57
N VAL A 25 10.66 -12.09 -16.58
CA VAL A 25 9.21 -11.86 -16.40
C VAL A 25 8.56 -13.05 -15.68
N ILE A 26 8.87 -14.28 -16.11
CA ILE A 26 8.34 -15.50 -15.48
C ILE A 26 8.84 -15.62 -14.05
N GLY A 27 10.14 -15.39 -13.82
CA GLY A 27 10.78 -15.41 -12.51
C GLY A 27 10.16 -14.40 -11.56
N ASN A 28 9.94 -13.15 -12.00
CA ASN A 28 9.26 -12.13 -11.20
C ASN A 28 7.80 -12.49 -10.90
N SER A 29 7.08 -13.10 -11.85
CA SER A 29 5.70 -13.57 -11.61
C SER A 29 5.66 -14.70 -10.56
N TYR A 30 6.54 -15.68 -10.70
CA TYR A 30 6.69 -16.76 -9.74
C TYR A 30 7.08 -16.24 -8.36
N PHE A 31 8.03 -15.30 -8.31
CA PHE A 31 8.46 -14.65 -7.08
C PHE A 31 7.29 -13.97 -6.35
N ARG A 32 6.53 -13.14 -7.06
CA ARG A 32 5.35 -12.45 -6.52
C ARG A 32 4.27 -13.40 -6.01
N ARG A 33 4.11 -14.57 -6.64
CA ARG A 33 3.11 -15.56 -6.23
C ARG A 33 3.53 -16.38 -5.02
N ARG A 34 4.84 -16.64 -4.86
CA ARG A 34 5.34 -17.60 -3.86
C ARG A 34 6.00 -16.97 -2.65
N PHE A 35 6.56 -15.76 -2.79
CA PHE A 35 7.37 -15.11 -1.75
C PHE A 35 6.79 -13.78 -1.27
N MET A 36 5.59 -13.44 -1.70
CA MET A 36 4.91 -12.22 -1.28
C MET A 36 3.51 -12.58 -0.79
N ILE A 37 3.10 -11.87 0.25
CA ILE A 37 1.74 -11.89 0.76
C ILE A 37 1.18 -10.47 0.66
N SER A 38 -0.12 -10.40 0.41
CA SER A 38 -0.85 -9.13 0.32
C SER A 38 -2.11 -9.19 1.16
N LEU A 39 -2.43 -8.08 1.82
CA LEU A 39 -3.66 -7.86 2.58
C LEU A 39 -4.37 -6.66 1.98
N GLN A 40 -5.66 -6.82 1.67
CA GLN A 40 -6.49 -5.76 1.11
C GLN A 40 -7.60 -5.40 2.11
N ILE A 41 -7.77 -4.11 2.39
CA ILE A 41 -8.83 -3.58 3.24
C ILE A 41 -9.50 -2.42 2.52
N THR A 42 -10.84 -2.41 2.54
CA THR A 42 -11.66 -1.37 1.91
C THR A 42 -12.14 -0.37 2.96
N ASN A 43 -12.55 0.82 2.54
CA ASN A 43 -13.10 1.84 3.44
C ASN A 43 -14.48 1.49 4.02
N GLU A 44 -15.09 0.37 3.61
CA GLU A 44 -16.31 -0.16 4.21
C GLU A 44 -16.05 -0.96 5.49
N ASP A 45 -14.82 -1.45 5.66
CA ASP A 45 -14.40 -2.20 6.85
C ASP A 45 -14.16 -1.26 8.04
N ALA A 46 -14.55 -1.70 9.24
CA ALA A 46 -14.34 -0.97 10.48
C ALA A 46 -12.84 -0.80 10.82
N ALA A 47 -11.98 -1.72 10.38
CA ALA A 47 -10.54 -1.67 10.64
C ALA A 47 -9.77 -0.67 9.75
N TYR A 48 -10.40 -0.13 8.70
CA TYR A 48 -9.78 0.83 7.79
C TYR A 48 -9.15 2.05 8.48
N PRO A 49 -9.86 2.80 9.36
CA PRO A 49 -9.27 3.93 10.07
C PRO A 49 -8.12 3.54 10.99
N TRP A 50 -8.21 2.40 11.68
CA TRP A 50 -7.14 1.91 12.57
C TRP A 50 -5.87 1.62 11.79
N LEU A 51 -6.01 0.99 10.61
CA LEU A 51 -4.89 0.71 9.74
C LEU A 51 -4.24 2.00 9.23
N LEU A 52 -5.03 3.01 8.83
CA LEU A 52 -4.48 4.27 8.35
C LEU A 52 -3.70 5.01 9.43
N ASP A 53 -4.20 5.05 10.66
CA ASP A 53 -3.50 5.68 11.78
C ASP A 53 -2.19 4.94 12.12
N PHE A 54 -2.25 3.61 12.14
CA PHE A 54 -1.06 2.77 12.34
C PHE A 54 0.02 3.06 11.28
N ILE A 55 -0.35 3.05 10.00
CA ILE A 55 0.58 3.37 8.91
C ILE A 55 1.10 4.80 9.07
N ASN A 56 0.25 5.76 9.46
CA ASN A 56 0.67 7.15 9.63
C ASN A 56 1.76 7.29 10.70
N THR A 57 1.56 6.65 11.86
CA THR A 57 2.52 6.67 12.98
C THR A 57 3.87 6.06 12.57
N ARG A 58 3.87 4.95 11.83
CA ARG A 58 5.12 4.27 11.42
C ARG A 58 5.78 4.91 10.20
N SER A 59 4.97 5.41 9.26
CA SER A 59 5.43 5.94 7.97
C SER A 59 5.66 7.46 7.99
N ALA A 60 5.50 8.12 9.13
CA ALA A 60 5.63 9.58 9.29
C ALA A 60 6.91 10.16 8.68
N ARG A 61 8.03 9.42 8.74
CA ARG A 61 9.33 9.85 8.17
C ARG A 61 9.59 9.35 6.75
N GLN A 62 8.80 8.39 6.25
CA GLN A 62 9.04 7.67 5.00
C GLN A 62 8.06 8.06 3.88
N THR A 63 6.85 8.49 4.23
CA THR A 63 5.83 8.95 3.29
C THR A 63 6.25 10.26 2.61
N ARG A 64 6.13 10.31 1.27
CA ARG A 64 6.44 11.51 0.46
C ARG A 64 5.20 12.23 -0.04
N ASN A 65 4.07 11.51 -0.23
CA ASN A 65 2.80 12.10 -0.64
C ASN A 65 1.85 12.13 0.55
N LEU A 66 1.38 13.32 0.94
CA LEU A 66 0.51 13.53 2.09
C LEU A 66 -0.88 13.98 1.65
N SER A 67 -1.89 13.50 2.36
CA SER A 67 -3.28 13.97 2.28
C SER A 67 -3.65 14.61 3.62
N VAL A 68 -4.43 15.68 3.56
CA VAL A 68 -4.83 16.43 4.75
C VAL A 68 -6.21 15.95 5.19
N ASN A 69 -6.32 15.65 6.48
CA ASN A 69 -7.58 15.40 7.15
C ASN A 69 -7.80 16.47 8.23
N THR A 70 -8.85 17.26 8.07
CA THR A 70 -9.20 18.38 8.96
C THR A 70 -10.46 18.02 9.74
N ALA A 71 -10.32 17.86 11.06
CA ALA A 71 -11.43 17.69 11.97
C ALA A 71 -11.79 19.02 12.62
N ILE A 72 -13.05 19.44 12.47
CA ILE A 72 -13.58 20.67 13.06
C ILE A 72 -14.53 20.25 14.19
N SER A 73 -14.19 20.59 15.43
CA SER A 73 -15.04 20.36 16.59
C SER A 73 -15.56 21.69 17.11
N GLN A 74 -16.89 21.85 17.10
CA GLN A 74 -17.55 22.99 17.72
C GLN A 74 -17.97 22.61 19.14
N THR A 75 -17.47 23.35 20.14
CA THR A 75 -17.89 23.19 21.53
C THR A 75 -19.21 23.92 21.76
N GLU A 76 -20.07 23.45 22.67
CA GLU A 76 -21.35 24.09 23.02
C GLU A 76 -21.21 25.58 23.38
N SER A 77 -20.03 26.00 23.87
CA SER A 77 -19.70 27.40 24.16
C SER A 77 -19.44 28.28 22.92
N GLY A 78 -19.66 27.78 21.70
CA GLY A 78 -19.42 28.49 20.43
C GLY A 78 -17.95 28.58 20.00
N ARG A 79 -17.04 27.92 20.71
CA ARG A 79 -15.62 27.85 20.33
C ARG A 79 -15.42 26.77 19.27
N THR A 80 -14.87 27.15 18.13
CA THR A 80 -14.49 26.24 17.05
C THR A 80 -13.02 25.85 17.22
N ALA A 81 -12.76 24.58 17.49
CA ALA A 81 -11.42 24.02 17.46
C ALA A 81 -11.20 23.24 16.15
N MET A 82 -10.04 23.43 15.53
CA MET A 82 -9.65 22.77 14.29
C MET A 82 -8.41 21.92 14.54
N LYS A 83 -8.51 20.61 14.30
CA LYS A 83 -7.39 19.67 14.34
C LYS A 83 -7.04 19.27 12.91
N ILE A 84 -5.83 19.60 12.47
CA ILE A 84 -5.30 19.20 11.17
C ILE A 84 -4.39 17.99 11.39
N SER A 85 -4.65 16.91 10.66
CA SER A 85 -3.84 15.70 10.65
C SER A 85 -3.39 15.39 9.22
N TYR A 86 -2.19 14.85 9.09
CA TYR A 86 -1.65 14.42 7.80
C TYR A 86 -1.70 12.89 7.76
N LEU A 87 -2.11 12.34 6.62
CA LEU A 87 -2.16 10.91 6.35
C LEU A 87 -1.40 10.62 5.05
N PRO A 88 -0.92 9.38 4.82
CA PRO A 88 -0.43 8.99 3.52
C PRO A 88 -1.48 9.23 2.43
N GLY A 89 -1.10 10.02 1.43
CA GLY A 89 -1.94 10.30 0.27
C GLY A 89 -2.18 9.05 -0.58
N HIS A 90 -3.06 9.16 -1.57
CA HIS A 90 -3.27 8.11 -2.57
C HIS A 90 -1.96 7.82 -3.34
N GLY A 91 -1.72 6.55 -3.65
CA GLY A 91 -0.51 6.06 -4.32
C GLY A 91 0.27 5.04 -3.48
N GLN A 92 1.56 4.91 -3.81
CA GLN A 92 2.47 3.93 -3.23
C GLN A 92 3.36 4.53 -2.15
N HIS A 93 3.45 3.84 -1.01
CA HIS A 93 4.34 4.17 0.09
C HIS A 93 5.03 2.91 0.60
N PHE A 94 6.11 3.10 1.33
CA PHE A 94 6.85 2.01 1.95
C PHE A 94 7.16 2.38 3.38
N PHE A 95 6.93 1.44 4.28
CA PHE A 95 7.41 1.57 5.65
C PHE A 95 7.97 0.26 6.17
N VAL A 96 8.70 0.33 7.28
CA VAL A 96 9.27 -0.85 7.94
C VAL A 96 8.52 -1.11 9.24
N HIS A 97 8.13 -2.35 9.46
CA HIS A 97 7.54 -2.80 10.71
C HIS A 97 7.97 -4.24 11.01
N ASN A 98 8.38 -4.50 12.26
CA ASN A 98 8.90 -5.79 12.70
C ASN A 98 9.95 -6.38 11.73
N TYR A 99 10.93 -5.54 11.37
CA TYR A 99 12.05 -5.86 10.46
C TYR A 99 11.64 -6.26 9.02
N ARG A 100 10.38 -6.02 8.62
CA ARG A 100 9.91 -6.26 7.25
C ARG A 100 9.54 -4.96 6.55
N TRP A 101 9.97 -4.85 5.29
CA TRP A 101 9.48 -3.80 4.40
C TRP A 101 8.06 -4.11 3.96
N ILE A 102 7.17 -3.15 4.13
CA ILE A 102 5.78 -3.23 3.73
C ILE A 102 5.54 -2.16 2.69
N LYS A 103 5.13 -2.60 1.49
CA LYS A 103 4.57 -1.72 0.48
C LYS A 103 3.11 -1.46 0.84
N VAL A 104 2.73 -0.20 0.88
CA VAL A 104 1.35 0.28 1.02
C VAL A 104 0.92 0.87 -0.31
N GLU A 105 -0.25 0.49 -0.79
CA GLU A 105 -0.87 1.11 -1.95
C GLU A 105 -2.29 1.52 -1.57
N ARG A 106 -2.55 2.84 -1.56
CA ARG A 106 -3.90 3.38 -1.34
C ARG A 106 -4.46 3.85 -2.67
N GLN A 107 -5.55 3.22 -3.12
CA GLN A 107 -6.21 3.54 -4.38
C GLN A 107 -7.64 4.00 -4.13
N ARG A 108 -8.05 5.03 -4.87
CA ARG A 108 -9.42 5.51 -4.93
C ARG A 108 -10.02 5.08 -6.27
N GLU A 109 -11.10 4.34 -6.24
CA GLU A 109 -11.82 3.97 -7.46
C GLU A 109 -12.69 5.13 -7.96
N LYS A 110 -12.94 5.15 -9.27
CA LYS A 110 -13.84 6.14 -9.89
C LYS A 110 -15.31 5.91 -9.51
N GLN A 111 -15.64 4.71 -9.05
CA GLN A 111 -16.99 4.36 -8.62
C GLN A 111 -17.24 4.96 -7.22
N THR A 112 -18.43 5.57 -7.06
CA THR A 112 -18.85 6.14 -5.78
C THR A 112 -19.83 5.19 -5.12
N ILE A 113 -19.61 4.94 -3.84
CA ILE A 113 -20.55 4.18 -3.01
C ILE A 113 -21.51 5.18 -2.39
N GLN A 114 -22.78 4.81 -2.31
CA GLN A 114 -23.77 5.55 -1.53
C GLN A 114 -23.99 4.82 -0.21
N ARG A 115 -23.56 5.44 0.89
CA ARG A 115 -23.83 4.95 2.25
C ARG A 115 -24.47 6.05 3.06
N ASN A 116 -25.64 5.77 3.65
CA ASN A 116 -26.39 6.71 4.48
C ASN A 116 -26.65 8.08 3.82
N GLY A 117 -26.87 8.10 2.50
CA GLY A 117 -27.11 9.33 1.73
C GLY A 117 -25.85 10.12 1.34
N TYR A 118 -24.67 9.74 1.84
CA TYR A 118 -23.40 10.36 1.48
C TYR A 118 -22.71 9.57 0.36
N ARG A 119 -22.22 10.28 -0.66
CA ARG A 119 -21.40 9.72 -1.74
C ARG A 119 -19.93 9.82 -1.36
N THR A 120 -19.37 8.72 -0.91
CA THR A 120 -17.93 8.60 -0.70
C THR A 120 -17.32 7.77 -1.83
N PRO A 121 -16.18 8.19 -2.40
CA PRO A 121 -15.49 7.37 -3.38
C PRO A 121 -14.99 6.09 -2.69
N PHE A 122 -15.07 4.95 -3.39
CA PHE A 122 -14.58 3.68 -2.87
C PHE A 122 -13.05 3.75 -2.75
N GLU A 123 -12.52 3.37 -1.60
CA GLU A 123 -11.09 3.38 -1.33
C GLU A 123 -10.62 1.99 -0.87
N THR A 124 -9.45 1.61 -1.37
CA THR A 124 -8.79 0.35 -1.02
C THR A 124 -7.37 0.63 -0.60
N VAL A 125 -6.95 0.02 0.50
CA VAL A 125 -5.55 -0.04 0.94
C VAL A 125 -5.06 -1.47 0.78
N THR A 126 -3.99 -1.63 0.01
CA THR A 126 -3.29 -2.91 -0.17
C THR A 126 -1.94 -2.85 0.51
N LEU A 127 -1.73 -3.70 1.51
CA LEU A 127 -0.42 -3.98 2.08
C LEU A 127 0.21 -5.14 1.35
N THR A 128 1.52 -5.07 1.10
CA THR A 128 2.28 -6.17 0.49
C THR A 128 3.64 -6.26 1.15
N THR A 129 4.02 -7.45 1.58
CA THR A 129 5.34 -7.70 2.18
C THR A 129 5.94 -9.01 1.66
N LEU A 130 7.24 -9.17 1.88
CA LEU A 130 7.95 -10.40 1.61
C LEU A 130 7.65 -11.44 2.71
N GLY A 131 7.51 -12.69 2.31
CA GLY A 131 7.22 -13.82 3.18
C GLY A 131 5.98 -14.58 2.73
N THR A 132 5.73 -15.70 3.42
CA THR A 132 4.58 -16.59 3.18
C THR A 132 3.62 -16.65 4.37
N ASP A 133 4.03 -16.09 5.51
CA ASP A 133 3.30 -16.16 6.76
C ASP A 133 2.25 -15.05 6.88
N THR A 134 0.98 -15.43 6.77
CA THR A 134 -0.16 -14.51 6.88
C THR A 134 -0.43 -14.04 8.31
N ALA A 135 0.11 -14.73 9.33
CA ALA A 135 -0.03 -14.30 10.72
C ALA A 135 0.60 -12.92 10.95
N PHE A 136 1.62 -12.57 10.17
CA PHE A 136 2.21 -11.23 10.17
C PHE A 136 1.17 -10.11 10.02
N PHE A 137 0.27 -10.22 9.05
CA PHE A 137 -0.75 -9.20 8.82
C PHE A 137 -1.87 -9.23 9.87
N LYS A 138 -2.18 -10.41 10.44
CA LYS A 138 -3.15 -10.53 11.52
C LYS A 138 -2.65 -9.82 12.78
N ASN A 139 -1.41 -10.09 13.18
CA ASN A 139 -0.77 -9.46 14.33
C ASN A 139 -0.64 -7.94 14.13
N LEU A 140 -0.31 -7.50 12.90
CA LEU A 140 -0.26 -6.09 12.56
C LEU A 140 -1.63 -5.41 12.75
N LEU A 141 -2.71 -6.03 12.29
CA LEU A 141 -4.06 -5.48 12.48
C LEU A 141 -4.49 -5.50 13.94
N GLU A 142 -4.13 -6.54 14.68
CA GLU A 142 -4.40 -6.62 16.11
C GLU A 142 -3.69 -5.49 16.87
N GLU A 143 -2.41 -5.25 16.60
CA GLU A 143 -1.65 -4.12 17.15
C GLU A 143 -2.31 -2.78 16.77
N ALA A 144 -2.66 -2.59 15.49
CA ALA A 144 -3.34 -1.39 15.03
C ALA A 144 -4.68 -1.16 15.76
N SER A 145 -5.45 -2.22 16.00
CA SER A 145 -6.71 -2.15 16.74
C SER A 145 -6.50 -1.78 18.21
N GLN A 146 -5.48 -2.35 18.86
CA GLN A 146 -5.16 -2.06 20.25
C GLN A 146 -4.72 -0.61 20.43
N GLU A 147 -3.92 -0.08 19.51
CA GLU A 147 -3.52 1.33 19.50
C GLU A 147 -4.70 2.28 19.28
N ALA A 148 -5.57 1.95 18.32
CA ALA A 148 -6.74 2.77 18.05
C ALA A 148 -7.69 2.82 19.24
N VAL A 149 -7.91 1.69 19.93
CA VAL A 149 -8.68 1.67 21.18
C VAL A 149 -8.00 2.53 22.24
N ALA A 150 -6.69 2.39 22.43
CA ALA A 150 -5.95 3.16 23.43
C ALA A 150 -5.95 4.67 23.18
N GLN A 151 -6.14 5.14 21.95
CA GLN A 151 -6.27 6.57 21.63
C GLN A 151 -7.67 7.14 21.86
N VAL A 152 -8.69 6.28 21.95
CA VAL A 152 -10.09 6.68 22.13
C VAL A 152 -10.43 6.87 23.61
N TRP A 153 -9.63 6.31 24.53
CA TRP A 153 -9.73 6.47 25.98
C TRP A 153 -8.69 7.46 26.53
#